data_AF-A0AAX3LLV6-F1
#
_entry.id   AF-A0AAX3LLV6-F1
#
_cell.length_a   1.000
_cell.length_b   1.000
_cell.length_c   1.000
_cell.angle_alpha   90.00
_cell.angle_beta   90.00
_cell.angle_gamma   90.00
#
_symmetry.space_group_name_H-M   'P 1'
#
loop_
_entity.id
_entity.type
_entity.pdbx_description
1 polymer ?
#
loop_
_entity_poly.entity_id
_entity_poly.type
_entity_poly.pdbx_seq_one_letter_code
_entity_poly.pdbx_strand_id
1 'polypeptide(L)'
;MRVTTAIAVAAGLLSAGLAGQVSAEPKVYAYPSSANYCPAGLQPVSLGGAICCGTPNQTMTYAEVKAHPVQRRHRVVTPRRSARVPCPVGTKGCSYN
;
A
#
# COMPACT_ATOMS: atom_id res chain seq x y z
N MET A 1 -53.15 42.06 17.94
CA MET A 1 -51.76 42.16 17.43
C MET A 1 -50.83 41.30 18.30
N ARG A 2 -50.75 39.97 18.09
CA ARG A 2 -49.82 39.08 18.83
C ARG A 2 -49.46 37.79 18.04
N VAL A 3 -49.27 37.88 16.72
CA VAL A 3 -48.98 36.68 15.91
C VAL A 3 -47.79 36.89 14.95
N THR A 4 -47.01 37.95 15.11
CA THR A 4 -45.93 38.30 14.17
C THR A 4 -44.52 37.88 14.61
N THR A 5 -44.34 37.33 15.81
CA THR A 5 -43.00 37.02 16.36
C THR A 5 -42.58 35.56 16.23
N ALA A 6 -43.42 34.66 15.73
CA ALA A 6 -43.11 33.22 15.69
C ALA A 6 -42.38 32.75 14.42
N ILE A 7 -42.29 33.56 13.37
CA ILE A 7 -41.76 33.11 12.06
C ILE A 7 -40.25 33.35 11.90
N ALA A 8 -39.63 34.19 12.74
CA ALA A 8 -38.24 34.59 12.57
C ALA A 8 -37.18 33.54 12.98
N VAL A 9 -37.57 32.44 13.65
CA VAL A 9 -36.62 31.43 14.17
C VAL A 9 -36.46 30.23 13.23
N ALA A 10 -37.36 30.04 12.26
CA ALA A 10 -37.30 28.91 11.33
C ALA A 10 -36.28 29.08 10.18
N ALA A 11 -35.79 30.30 9.94
CA ALA A 11 -34.87 30.59 8.83
C ALA A 11 -33.37 30.44 9.20
N GLY A 12 -33.04 30.20 10.47
CA GLY A 12 -31.64 30.14 10.94
C GLY A 12 -30.99 28.75 10.93
N LEU A 13 -31.77 27.68 10.78
CA LEU A 13 -31.30 26.30 11.02
C LEU A 13 -30.96 25.52 9.74
N LEU A 14 -31.12 26.11 8.54
CA LEU A 14 -30.82 25.45 7.27
C LEU A 14 -29.36 25.65 6.78
N SER A 15 -28.55 26.46 7.48
CA SER A 15 -27.18 26.79 7.07
C SER A 15 -26.11 25.79 7.55
N ALA A 16 -26.48 24.77 8.32
CA ALA A 16 -25.52 23.80 8.90
C ALA A 16 -25.26 22.56 8.03
N GLY A 17 -25.63 22.60 6.74
CA GLY A 17 -25.57 21.43 5.84
C GLY A 17 -24.43 21.40 4.82
N LEU A 18 -23.71 22.51 4.62
CA LEU A 18 -22.52 22.53 3.76
C LEU A 18 -21.25 22.54 4.61
N ALA A 19 -21.14 21.57 5.53
CA ALA A 19 -19.81 21.05 5.82
C ALA A 19 -19.30 20.52 4.47
N GLY A 20 -18.47 21.31 3.80
CA GLY A 20 -17.80 20.91 2.58
C GLY A 20 -17.27 19.52 2.82
N GLN A 21 -17.68 18.58 1.98
CA GLN A 21 -17.04 17.28 1.91
C GLN A 21 -15.58 17.64 1.57
N VAL A 22 -14.70 17.72 2.57
CA VAL A 22 -13.26 17.80 2.35
C VAL A 22 -12.91 16.42 1.84
N SER A 23 -13.20 16.20 0.56
CA SER A 23 -12.74 15.03 -0.17
C SER A 23 -11.24 15.20 -0.19
N ALA A 24 -10.56 14.50 0.72
CA ALA A 24 -9.12 14.38 0.67
C ALA A 24 -8.74 14.07 -0.78
N GLU A 25 -7.89 14.90 -1.37
CA GLU A 25 -7.52 14.75 -2.77
C GLU A 25 -7.05 13.31 -2.99
N PRO A 26 -7.58 12.60 -4.01
CA PRO A 26 -7.21 11.22 -4.22
C PRO A 26 -5.70 11.13 -4.45
N LYS A 27 -5.04 10.23 -3.72
CA LYS A 27 -3.61 10.00 -3.85
C LYS A 27 -3.36 9.27 -5.17
N VAL A 28 -2.76 9.96 -6.13
CA VAL A 28 -2.43 9.49 -7.47
C VAL A 28 -0.93 9.21 -7.54
N TYR A 29 -0.58 7.96 -7.73
CA TYR A 29 0.81 7.50 -7.76
C TYR A 29 1.29 7.32 -9.19
N ALA A 30 2.56 7.63 -9.47
CA ALA A 30 3.14 7.28 -10.76
C ALA A 30 3.19 5.75 -10.93
N TYR A 31 2.81 5.26 -12.10
CA TYR A 31 2.95 3.85 -12.45
C TYR A 31 4.21 3.66 -13.31
N PRO A 32 5.23 2.93 -12.84
CA PRO A 32 6.45 2.72 -13.61
C PRO A 32 6.18 1.79 -14.80
N SER A 33 6.01 2.37 -15.98
CA SER A 33 5.87 1.66 -17.26
C SER A 33 6.94 2.16 -18.22
N SER A 34 7.52 1.26 -19.01
CA SER A 34 8.43 1.62 -20.11
C SER A 34 7.71 2.21 -21.32
N ALA A 35 6.41 1.96 -21.45
CA ALA A 35 5.57 2.45 -22.55
C ALA A 35 4.36 3.24 -22.01
N ASN A 36 4.03 4.33 -22.70
CA ASN A 36 2.87 5.17 -22.39
C ASN A 36 1.75 4.88 -23.39
N TYR A 37 0.71 4.16 -22.95
CA TYR A 37 -0.50 3.89 -23.74
C TYR A 37 -1.62 4.91 -23.47
N CYS A 38 -1.28 5.98 -22.76
CA CYS A 38 -2.21 7.05 -22.44
C CYS A 38 -2.31 8.04 -23.60
N PRO A 39 -3.46 8.75 -23.73
CA PRO A 39 -3.61 9.80 -24.72
C PRO A 39 -2.58 10.92 -24.48
N ALA A 40 -2.34 11.73 -25.50
CA ALA A 40 -1.27 12.72 -25.52
C ALA A 40 -1.23 13.60 -24.25
N GLY A 41 -0.05 13.71 -23.64
CA GLY A 41 0.19 14.53 -22.46
C GLY A 41 -0.18 13.90 -21.12
N LEU A 42 -0.75 12.68 -21.10
CA LEU A 42 -1.00 11.92 -19.88
C LEU A 42 -0.02 10.75 -19.73
N GLN A 43 0.24 10.38 -18.49
CA GLN A 43 1.05 9.22 -18.13
C GLN A 43 0.21 8.18 -17.38
N PRO A 44 0.64 6.91 -17.37
CA PRO A 44 0.01 5.92 -16.54
C PRO A 44 0.22 6.24 -15.05
N VAL A 45 -0.87 6.19 -14.30
CA VAL A 45 -0.93 6.42 -12.86
C VAL A 45 -1.71 5.30 -12.17
N SER A 46 -1.46 5.11 -10.88
CA SER A 46 -2.16 4.16 -10.03
C SER A 46 -2.98 4.91 -8.99
N LEU A 47 -4.29 4.68 -8.97
CA LEU A 47 -5.23 5.23 -7.99
C LEU A 47 -5.98 4.07 -7.35
N GLY A 48 -5.83 3.90 -6.03
CA GLY A 48 -6.48 2.80 -5.31
C GLY A 48 -6.07 1.39 -5.75
N GLY A 49 -5.00 1.24 -6.56
CA GLY A 49 -4.55 -0.02 -7.14
C GLY A 49 -5.07 -0.29 -8.56
N ALA A 50 -5.93 0.58 -9.10
CA ALA A 50 -6.31 0.57 -10.52
C ALA A 50 -5.34 1.45 -11.32
N ILE A 51 -5.00 1.00 -12.53
CA ILE A 51 -4.16 1.75 -13.47
C ILE A 51 -5.05 2.57 -14.39
N CYS A 52 -4.78 3.87 -14.48
CA CYS A 52 -5.51 4.82 -15.32
C CYS A 52 -4.56 5.88 -15.87
N CYS A 53 -5.05 6.76 -16.75
CA CYS A 53 -4.26 7.84 -17.33
C CYS A 53 -4.47 9.14 -16.57
N GLY A 54 -3.40 9.85 -16.24
CA GLY A 54 -3.47 11.08 -15.45
C GLY A 54 -2.11 11.69 -15.16
N THR A 55 -2.09 12.59 -14.20
CA THR A 55 -0.86 13.23 -13.68
C THR A 55 -0.64 12.80 -12.22
N PRO A 56 0.55 12.33 -11.85
CA PRO A 56 0.84 11.92 -10.48
C PRO A 56 0.92 13.15 -9.57
N ASN A 57 0.36 13.04 -8.35
CA ASN A 57 0.51 14.04 -7.29
C ASN A 57 1.43 13.56 -6.15
N GLN A 58 1.90 12.31 -6.20
CA GLN A 58 2.81 11.72 -5.21
C GLN A 58 4.21 11.53 -5.77
N THR A 59 5.23 11.70 -4.93
CA THR A 59 6.65 11.47 -5.26
C THR A 59 7.05 9.99 -5.19
N MET A 60 6.20 9.14 -4.62
CA MET A 60 6.41 7.71 -4.47
C MET A 60 5.44 6.91 -5.36
N THR A 61 5.71 5.62 -5.52
CA THR A 61 4.88 4.68 -6.27
C THR A 61 3.84 4.01 -5.36
N TYR A 62 2.78 3.47 -5.97
CA TYR A 62 1.76 2.71 -5.23
C TYR A 62 2.35 1.47 -4.54
N ALA A 63 3.36 0.83 -5.16
CA ALA A 63 4.03 -0.33 -4.59
C ALA A 63 4.78 -0.01 -3.29
N GLU A 64 5.46 1.14 -3.24
CA GLU A 64 6.18 1.60 -2.04
C GLU A 64 5.21 1.91 -0.89
N VAL A 65 4.06 2.52 -1.16
CA VAL A 65 3.04 2.77 -0.14
C VAL A 65 2.44 1.49 0.41
N LYS A 66 2.28 0.48 -0.45
CA LYS A 66 1.74 -0.83 -0.07
C LYS A 66 2.81 -1.77 0.51
N ALA A 67 4.08 -1.39 0.48
CA ALA A 67 5.16 -2.19 1.04
C ALA A 67 5.01 -2.28 2.56
N HIS A 68 4.52 -3.42 3.04
CA HIS A 68 4.48 -3.68 4.47
C HIS A 68 5.90 -3.91 4.99
N PRO A 69 6.36 -3.21 6.05
CA PRO A 69 7.70 -3.40 6.60
C PRO A 69 7.80 -4.76 7.31
N VAL A 70 8.04 -5.83 6.54
CA VAL A 70 8.33 -7.15 7.09
C VAL A 70 9.82 -7.22 7.43
N GLN A 71 10.12 -7.27 8.72
CA GLN A 71 11.48 -7.55 9.20
C GLN A 71 11.80 -9.02 8.89
N ARG A 72 12.46 -9.27 7.75
CA ARG A 72 12.93 -10.62 7.40
C ARG A 72 14.15 -10.96 8.25
N ARG A 73 13.96 -11.76 9.30
CA ARG A 73 15.07 -12.32 10.08
C ARG A 73 15.71 -13.45 9.27
N HIS A 74 16.85 -13.17 8.65
CA HIS A 74 17.69 -14.22 8.07
C HIS A 74 18.29 -15.05 9.20
N ARG A 75 17.73 -16.23 9.44
CA ARG A 75 18.37 -17.20 10.33
C ARG A 75 19.59 -17.72 9.59
N VAL A 76 20.78 -17.31 10.04
CA VAL A 76 22.03 -17.94 9.62
C VAL A 76 21.97 -19.38 10.12
N VAL A 77 21.65 -20.31 9.23
CA VAL A 77 21.79 -21.74 9.51
C VAL A 77 23.26 -22.04 9.36
N THR A 78 23.98 -22.17 10.47
CA THR A 78 25.31 -22.75 10.44
C THR A 78 25.14 -24.22 10.06
N PRO A 79 25.72 -24.68 8.93
CA PRO A 79 25.70 -26.09 8.59
C PRO A 79 26.44 -26.83 9.70
N ARG A 80 25.72 -27.63 10.49
CA ARG A 80 26.35 -28.59 11.39
C ARG A 80 27.08 -29.57 10.48
N ARG A 81 28.41 -29.43 10.37
CA ARG A 81 29.25 -30.52 9.85
C ARG A 81 28.98 -31.69 10.77
N SER A 82 28.15 -32.63 10.32
CA SER A 82 28.05 -33.93 10.96
C SER A 82 29.49 -34.42 11.08
N ALA A 83 29.93 -34.74 12.30
CA ALA A 83 31.17 -35.45 12.53
C ALA A 83 30.95 -36.86 11.98
N ARG A 84 30.88 -37.00 10.65
CA ARG A 84 30.93 -38.29 9.99
C ARG A 84 32.30 -38.85 10.36
N VAL A 85 32.31 -39.78 11.29
CA VAL A 85 33.48 -40.58 11.61
C VAL A 85 33.93 -41.19 10.28
N PRO A 86 35.18 -40.99 9.82
CA PRO A 86 35.67 -41.65 8.63
C PRO A 86 35.70 -43.15 8.94
N CYS A 87 34.69 -43.88 8.47
CA CYS A 87 34.59 -45.31 8.69
C CYS A 87 35.35 -46.04 7.58
N PRO A 88 36.52 -46.64 7.87
CA PRO A 88 37.26 -47.39 6.87
C PRO A 88 36.50 -48.65 6.47
N VAL A 89 36.70 -49.06 5.21
CA VAL A 89 36.06 -50.25 4.61
C VAL A 89 36.32 -51.48 5.48
N GLY A 90 35.25 -52.18 5.88
CA GLY A 90 35.31 -53.39 6.70
C GLY A 90 34.90 -53.21 8.17
N THR A 91 34.62 -51.99 8.62
CA THR A 91 34.19 -51.73 10.01
C THR A 91 32.70 -52.00 10.20
N LYS A 92 32.36 -52.95 11.08
CA LYS A 92 30.97 -53.26 11.43
C LYS A 92 30.43 -52.22 12.41
N GLY A 93 29.21 -51.71 12.19
CA GLY A 93 28.52 -50.78 13.10
C GLY A 93 28.57 -49.29 12.72
N CYS A 94 29.23 -48.94 11.61
CA CYS A 94 29.16 -47.60 11.05
C CYS A 94 27.97 -47.46 10.09
N SER A 95 27.08 -46.49 10.31
CA SER A 95 26.04 -46.11 9.34
C SER A 95 26.32 -44.73 8.77
N TYR A 96 26.37 -44.63 7.45
CA TYR A 96 26.34 -43.35 6.75
C TYR A 96 24.88 -42.85 6.77
N ASN A 97 24.54 -41.95 7.70
CA ASN A 97 23.40 -41.04 7.52
C ASN A 97 23.94 -39.74 6.91
#